data_AF-A0A947F261-F1
#
_entry.id   AF-A0A947F261-F1
#
_cell.length_a   1.000
_cell.length_b   1.000
_cell.length_c   1.000
_cell.angle_alpha   90.00
_cell.angle_beta   90.00
_cell.angle_gamma   90.00
#
_symmetry.space_group_name_H-M   'P 1'
#
loop_
_entity.id
_entity.type
_entity.pdbx_description
1 polymer ?
#
loop_
_entity_poly.entity_id
_entity_poly.type
_entity_poly.pdbx_seq_one_letter_code
_entity_poly.pdbx_strand_id
1 'polypeptide(L)'
;RKKVSLYLGIDLKGYYALVMEVDKKSRVLRKEAGDLMELHEKMEKYIGSKITKKYILIKAPLCSHAKAMLEENGWKVWYEG
;
A
#
# COMPACT_ATOMS: atom_id res chain seq x y z
N ARG A 1 -17.42 6.52 0.74
CA ARG A 1 -17.09 5.32 -0.06
C ARG A 1 -15.57 5.18 -0.05
N LYS A 2 -15.03 3.98 0.16
CA LYS A 2 -13.59 3.72 0.13
C LYS A 2 -13.15 3.70 -1.34
N LYS A 3 -12.14 4.48 -1.71
CA LYS A 3 -11.51 4.42 -3.03
C LYS A 3 -10.08 3.96 -2.84
N VAL A 4 -9.69 2.90 -3.54
CA VAL A 4 -8.31 2.42 -3.57
C VAL A 4 -7.83 2.52 -5.00
N SER A 5 -6.80 3.34 -5.23
CA SER A 5 -6.14 3.47 -6.52
C SER A 5 -4.81 2.72 -6.45
N LEU A 6 -4.51 1.92 -7.46
CA LEU A 6 -3.23 1.21 -7.58
C LEU A 6 -2.47 1.77 -8.78
N TYR A 7 -1.24 2.19 -8.55
CA TYR A 7 -0.35 2.68 -9.58
C TYR A 7 0.88 1.77 -9.61
N LEU A 8 1.09 1.11 -10.74
CA LEU A 8 2.28 0.31 -10.99
C LEU A 8 3.20 1.09 -11.92
N GLY A 9 4.43 1.32 -11.49
CA GLY A 9 5.49 1.91 -12.28
C GLY A 9 6.66 0.95 -12.45
N ILE A 10 7.46 1.20 -13.48
CA ILE A 10 8.72 0.49 -13.72
C ILE A 10 9.82 1.55 -13.73
N ASP A 11 10.87 1.34 -12.95
CA ASP A 11 12.05 2.19 -12.94
C ASP A 11 12.86 2.00 -14.26
N LEU A 12 13.75 2.94 -14.59
CA LEU A 12 14.62 2.85 -15.78
C LEU A 12 15.55 1.62 -15.76
N LYS A 13 15.77 1.05 -14.56
CA LYS A 13 16.52 -0.21 -14.36
C LYS A 13 15.64 -1.46 -14.42
N GLY A 14 14.35 -1.34 -14.73
CA GLY A 14 13.40 -2.47 -14.82
C GLY A 14 12.79 -2.92 -13.49
N TYR A 15 12.96 -2.16 -12.40
CA TYR A 15 12.39 -2.51 -11.10
C TYR A 15 10.95 -2.04 -10.96
N TYR A 16 10.05 -2.93 -10.55
CA TYR A 16 8.66 -2.60 -10.29
C TYR A 16 8.49 -1.78 -9.00
N ALA A 17 7.71 -0.72 -9.11
CA ALA A 17 7.27 0.13 -8.00
C ALA A 17 5.74 0.13 -7.94
N LEU A 18 5.20 -0.16 -6.75
CA LEU A 18 3.78 -0.04 -6.47
C LEU A 18 3.52 1.15 -5.59
N VAL A 19 2.56 1.97 -5.99
CA VAL A 19 1.98 3.04 -5.18
C VAL A 19 0.49 2.75 -4.98
N MET A 20 0.07 2.56 -3.74
CA MET A 20 -1.34 2.37 -3.39
C MET A 20 -1.88 3.65 -2.74
N GLU A 21 -2.89 4.25 -3.33
CA GLU A 21 -3.60 5.38 -2.73
C GLU A 21 -4.91 4.90 -2.12
N VAL A 22 -5.12 5.17 -0.83
CA VAL A 22 -6.30 4.81 -0.07
C VAL A 22 -6.99 6.11 0.35
N ASP A 23 -8.12 6.40 -0.29
CA ASP A 23 -8.97 7.55 0.02
C ASP A 23 -10.22 7.06 0.76
N LYS A 24 -10.32 7.43 2.03
CA LYS A 24 -11.49 7.15 2.87
C LYS A 24 -11.58 8.15 4.03
N LYS A 25 -12.82 8.48 4.41
CA LYS A 25 -13.07 9.36 5.56
C LYS A 25 -12.85 8.69 6.93
N SER A 26 -13.02 7.37 7.03
CA SER A 26 -12.91 6.65 8.30
C SER A 26 -11.46 6.30 8.64
N ARG A 27 -11.17 6.00 9.90
CA ARG A 27 -9.83 5.55 10.32
C ARG A 27 -9.43 4.25 9.63
N VAL A 28 -8.18 4.12 9.19
CA VAL A 28 -7.60 2.86 8.72
C VAL A 28 -7.17 2.01 9.92
N LEU A 29 -7.71 0.80 9.98
CA LEU A 29 -7.44 -0.18 11.04
C LEU A 29 -6.44 -1.24 10.58
N ARG A 30 -5.86 -1.97 11.54
CA ARG A 30 -4.90 -3.05 11.28
C ARG A 30 -5.43 -4.12 10.31
N LYS A 31 -6.72 -4.46 10.42
CA LYS A 31 -7.37 -5.42 9.52
C LYS A 31 -7.31 -4.96 8.06
N GLU A 32 -7.58 -3.69 7.80
CA GLU A 32 -7.50 -3.14 6.45
C GLU A 32 -6.07 -3.04 5.93
N ALA A 33 -5.09 -2.79 6.80
CA ALA A 33 -3.68 -2.86 6.41
C ALA A 33 -3.31 -4.29 5.95
N GLY A 34 -3.82 -5.32 6.64
CA GLY A 34 -3.72 -6.71 6.21
C GLY A 34 -4.34 -6.95 4.83
N ASP A 35 -5.57 -6.47 4.61
CA ASP A 35 -6.24 -6.60 3.30
C ASP A 35 -5.41 -5.94 2.16
N LEU A 36 -4.75 -4.82 2.43
CA LEU A 36 -3.88 -4.12 1.47
C LEU A 36 -2.60 -4.90 1.16
N MET A 37 -2.05 -5.61 2.15
CA MET A 37 -0.91 -6.50 1.96
C MET A 37 -1.29 -7.72 1.10
N GLU A 38 -2.44 -8.33 1.37
CA GLU A 38 -2.94 -9.44 0.53
C GLU A 38 -3.18 -8.99 -0.92
N LEU A 39 -3.71 -7.77 -1.11
CA LEU A 39 -3.89 -7.19 -2.43
C LEU A 39 -2.55 -7.05 -3.18
N HIS A 40 -1.52 -6.62 -2.46
CA HIS A 40 -0.18 -6.52 -3.00
C HIS A 40 0.41 -7.89 -3.39
N GLU A 41 0.27 -8.93 -2.55
CA GLU A 41 0.73 -10.28 -2.90
C GLU A 41 0.03 -10.82 -4.15
N LYS A 42 -1.28 -10.60 -4.28
CA LYS A 42 -2.03 -10.96 -5.49
C LYS A 42 -1.51 -10.23 -6.70
N MET A 43 -1.11 -8.97 -6.54
CA MET A 43 -0.56 -8.16 -7.61
C MET A 43 0.84 -8.64 -8.03
N GLU A 44 1.73 -8.98 -7.09
CA GLU A 44 3.04 -9.59 -7.41
C GLU A 44 2.87 -10.90 -8.18
N LYS A 45 1.91 -11.74 -7.76
CA LYS A 45 1.57 -13.00 -8.48
C LYS A 45 1.04 -12.72 -9.88
N TYR A 46 0.18 -11.70 -10.04
CA TYR A 46 -0.39 -11.33 -11.33
C TYR A 46 0.66 -10.80 -12.32
N ILE A 47 1.60 -9.98 -11.85
CA ILE A 47 2.67 -9.42 -12.70
C ILE A 47 3.79 -10.44 -12.93
N GLY A 48 3.83 -11.52 -12.13
CA GLY A 48 4.88 -12.54 -12.19
C GLY A 48 6.26 -12.01 -11.82
N SER A 49 6.32 -10.85 -11.15
CA SER A 49 7.55 -10.14 -10.82
C SER A 49 7.46 -9.57 -9.41
N LYS A 50 8.61 -9.49 -8.73
CA LYS A 50 8.71 -8.89 -7.40
C LYS A 50 8.70 -7.37 -7.50
N ILE A 51 7.97 -6.75 -6.59
CA ILE A 51 7.90 -5.30 -6.46
C ILE A 51 8.87 -4.89 -5.37
N THR A 52 9.95 -4.23 -5.79
CA THR A 52 11.03 -3.85 -4.89
C THR A 52 10.72 -2.56 -4.13
N LYS A 53 9.87 -1.70 -4.70
CA LYS A 53 9.48 -0.42 -4.10
C LYS A 53 7.99 -0.40 -3.80
N LYS A 54 7.62 -0.27 -2.53
CA LYS A 54 6.23 -0.33 -2.05
C LYS A 54 5.89 0.98 -1.33
N TYR A 55 4.96 1.75 -1.89
CA TYR A 55 4.49 3.02 -1.34
C TYR A 55 3.00 2.95 -1.09
N ILE A 56 2.56 3.54 0.02
CA ILE A 56 1.15 3.66 0.33
C ILE A 56 0.84 5.08 0.79
N LEU A 57 -0.14 5.70 0.14
CA LEU A 57 -0.69 7.01 0.48
C LEU A 57 -2.07 6.80 1.10
N ILE A 58 -2.25 7.27 2.32
CA ILE A 58 -3.47 7.09 3.10
C ILE A 58 -4.06 8.46 3.40
N LYS A 59 -5.14 8.81 2.72
CA LYS A 59 -5.92 10.04 2.97
C LYS A 59 -6.98 9.77 4.04
N ALA A 60 -6.53 9.42 5.24
CA ALA A 60 -7.37 9.03 6.36
C ALA A 60 -6.57 9.02 7.68
N PRO A 61 -7.24 9.17 8.84
CA PRO A 61 -6.60 8.89 10.12
C PRO A 61 -6.08 7.45 10.16
N LEU A 62 -4.80 7.25 10.45
CA LEU A 62 -4.18 5.93 10.52
C LEU A 62 -3.94 5.52 11.98
N CYS A 63 -4.30 4.29 12.35
CA CYS A 63 -3.93 3.80 13.68
C CYS A 63 -2.45 3.41 13.74
N SER A 64 -1.81 3.64 14.89
CA SER A 64 -0.38 3.35 15.11
C SER A 64 0.00 1.91 14.77
N HIS A 65 -0.85 0.94 15.10
CA HIS A 65 -0.63 -0.47 14.82
C HIS A 65 -0.71 -0.81 13.32
N ALA A 66 -1.58 -0.13 12.57
CA ALA A 66 -1.66 -0.30 11.12
C ALA A 66 -0.42 0.30 10.43
N LYS A 67 0.05 1.45 10.91
CA LYS A 67 1.30 2.06 10.44
C LYS A 67 2.49 1.13 10.67
N ALA A 68 2.67 0.64 11.90
CA ALA A 68 3.76 -0.27 12.26
C ALA A 68 3.74 -1.54 11.39
N MET A 69 2.57 -2.17 11.22
CA MET A 69 2.41 -3.34 10.35
C MET A 69 2.85 -3.07 8.90
N LEU A 70 2.49 -1.92 8.34
CA LEU A 70 2.89 -1.56 6.97
C LEU A 70 4.41 -1.35 6.88
N GLU A 71 4.99 -0.59 7.82
CA GLU A 71 6.43 -0.30 7.85
C GLU A 71 7.27 -1.57 8.08
N GLU A 72 6.84 -2.47 8.97
CA GLU A 72 7.46 -3.79 9.21
C GLU A 72 7.48 -4.66 7.93
N ASN A 73 6.49 -4.49 7.06
CA ASN A 73 6.41 -5.18 5.77
C ASN A 73 7.09 -4.43 4.61
N GLY A 74 7.90 -3.41 4.93
CA GLY A 74 8.71 -2.67 3.97
C GLY A 74 7.94 -1.63 3.16
N TRP A 75 6.75 -1.24 3.60
CA TRP A 75 5.98 -0.16 2.97
C TRP A 75 6.44 1.20 3.46
N LYS A 76 6.61 2.13 2.51
CA LYS A 76 6.71 3.55 2.83
C LYS A 76 5.31 4.15 2.95
N VAL A 77 4.93 4.45 4.19
CA VAL A 77 3.61 4.98 4.54
C VAL A 77 3.63 6.49 4.56
N TRP A 78 2.79 7.09 3.72
CA TRP A 78 2.44 8.50 3.74
C TRP A 78 0.98 8.60 4.16
N TYR A 79 0.68 9.37 5.20
CA TYR A 79 -0.70 9.58 5.59
C TYR A 79 -0.96 11.07 5.83
N GLU A 80 -2.11 11.54 5.33
CA GLU A 80 -2.70 12.84 5.65
C GLU A 80 -4.08 12.55 6.24
N GLY A 81 -4.30 12.93 7.49
CA GLY A 81 -5.51 12.60 8.24
C GLY A 81 -5.93 13.72 9.17
#